data_AF-A0AAN7C6N9-F1
#
_entry.id   AF-A0AAN7C6N9-F1
#
_cell.length_a   1.000
_cell.length_b   1.000
_cell.length_c   1.000
_cell.angle_alpha   90.00
_cell.angle_beta   90.00
_cell.angle_gamma   90.00
#
_symmetry.space_group_name_H-M   'P 1'
#
loop_
_entity.id
_entity.type
_entity.pdbx_description
1 polymer ?
#
loop_
_entity_poly.entity_id
_entity_poly.type
_entity_poly.pdbx_seq_one_letter_code
_entity_poly.pdbx_strand_id
1 'polypeptide(L)'
;MSSNSANTSGRSSRTNSLPVRQGQATSNSNPRASASSQSASTARPPAHMGSAPSTERKRQTGAMANARSNTAPSSTARSTSPSIPFKETDWQYGYYKKLAKLVAERNPAAKPRILVITDIEQDYDDLLAIIFLAEMHRMGAVKLAGCIANHAPANRRAKFLRTVLHLLGLPDIPVAVGTQGAEDLGKHAHDHFYGLKNETFEKAPWNEEPFLRGSDLIEKLVRPGKPLTPLLISSLQDIGEFFDRHKKDAQFLKQNFSKFVSQGGYEIGQDSKTGKLALTPRMDMANNQFHPTQAANYCNCLVAFNLPSDAWSREAAKAARIPGTFMQQLFNYGPIGAHLRWLWQRQEFKFFWDPLNWPFMPQLDVGWYLNTRLGLARDSPEFRRLKQSDLNFEMVAPLVQVIAYDCCAAVGAVGDDFMREMGVLGNLPDYNLASHKHRVFGRQPTDMGGINTANLSKVMEVFLLGGLLSTYRAAKETPGFQQLKHNPKASPYDASHFLKNVLPLMKKMNEHKDKAKNLRKDIDNTRDAAEIKKLTELARKEEAEAVKAENSLRAAVGPNVKKLPTRDDLPYEQLYQEAMKRVSASQASAGKGQGSRRG
;
A
#
# COMPACT_ATOMS: atom_id res chain seq x y z
N MET A 1 -58.55 27.91 -28.03
CA MET A 1 -57.49 27.60 -28.99
C MET A 1 -56.72 26.41 -28.46
N SER A 2 -56.95 25.25 -29.07
CA SER A 2 -56.44 23.93 -28.69
C SER A 2 -55.11 23.64 -29.41
N SER A 3 -54.16 22.98 -28.75
CA SER A 3 -53.15 22.11 -29.37
C SER A 3 -52.45 21.32 -28.26
N ASN A 4 -52.78 20.03 -28.11
CA ASN A 4 -52.22 18.86 -28.78
C ASN A 4 -50.95 18.32 -28.09
N SER A 5 -51.20 17.37 -27.20
CA SER A 5 -50.29 16.35 -26.69
C SER A 5 -50.03 15.29 -27.76
N ALA A 6 -48.75 14.98 -28.02
CA ALA A 6 -48.35 13.89 -28.88
C ALA A 6 -47.62 12.81 -28.07
N ASN A 7 -48.23 11.63 -28.07
CA ASN A 7 -47.65 10.33 -27.73
C ASN A 7 -46.37 10.06 -28.53
N THR A 8 -45.35 9.51 -27.88
CA THR A 8 -44.40 8.61 -28.56
C THR A 8 -44.21 7.33 -27.77
N SER A 9 -44.24 6.26 -28.54
CA SER A 9 -44.42 4.87 -28.18
C SER A 9 -43.09 4.15 -27.94
N GLY A 10 -43.15 3.19 -27.01
CA GLY A 10 -42.59 1.85 -27.07
C GLY A 10 -41.22 1.65 -27.73
N ARG A 11 -40.20 1.41 -26.90
CA ARG A 11 -39.02 0.65 -27.32
C ARG A 11 -38.74 -0.50 -26.35
N SER A 12 -39.06 -1.70 -26.85
CA SER A 12 -38.78 -3.02 -26.28
C SER A 12 -37.29 -3.20 -25.98
N SER A 13 -36.97 -3.53 -24.74
CA SER A 13 -35.65 -3.98 -24.29
C SER A 13 -35.50 -5.48 -24.56
N ARG A 14 -34.74 -5.81 -25.62
CA ARG A 14 -34.21 -7.17 -25.82
C ARG A 14 -33.13 -7.43 -24.76
N THR A 15 -33.41 -8.34 -23.85
CA THR A 15 -32.44 -8.96 -22.95
C THR A 15 -31.66 -10.02 -23.72
N ASN A 16 -30.37 -9.79 -23.96
CA ASN A 16 -29.45 -10.83 -24.42
C ASN A 16 -29.03 -11.67 -23.21
N SER A 17 -29.66 -12.83 -23.06
CA SER A 17 -29.20 -13.91 -22.20
C SER A 17 -27.97 -14.59 -22.83
N LEU A 18 -26.85 -14.58 -22.11
CA LEU A 18 -25.67 -15.39 -22.42
C LEU A 18 -25.94 -16.85 -22.03
N PRO A 19 -25.52 -17.85 -22.83
CA PRO A 19 -25.73 -19.25 -22.49
C PRO A 19 -24.77 -19.69 -21.39
N VAL A 20 -25.35 -20.29 -20.35
CA VAL A 20 -24.68 -21.00 -19.27
C VAL A 20 -23.96 -22.22 -19.85
N ARG A 21 -22.63 -22.21 -19.79
CA ARG A 21 -21.80 -23.39 -20.06
C ARG A 21 -21.99 -24.40 -18.93
N GLN A 22 -22.71 -25.49 -19.21
CA GLN A 22 -22.70 -26.68 -18.38
C GLN A 22 -21.31 -27.34 -18.45
N GLY A 23 -20.57 -27.30 -17.35
CA GLY A 23 -19.36 -28.09 -17.18
C GLY A 23 -19.74 -29.52 -16.79
N GLN A 24 -19.57 -30.45 -17.72
CA GLN A 24 -19.64 -31.89 -17.44
C GLN A 24 -18.47 -32.29 -16.54
N ALA A 25 -18.81 -32.84 -15.38
CA ALA A 25 -17.89 -33.56 -14.53
C ALA A 25 -17.51 -34.88 -15.23
N THR A 26 -16.22 -35.06 -15.50
CA THR A 26 -15.68 -36.38 -15.83
C THR A 26 -15.08 -36.99 -14.58
N SER A 27 -15.85 -37.91 -14.01
CA SER A 27 -15.40 -38.95 -13.10
C SER A 27 -14.44 -39.89 -13.84
N ASN A 28 -13.24 -40.10 -13.31
CA ASN A 28 -12.47 -41.31 -13.59
C ASN A 28 -11.90 -41.87 -12.30
N SER A 29 -12.65 -42.83 -11.76
CA SER A 29 -12.21 -43.89 -10.89
C SER A 29 -11.41 -44.93 -11.70
N ASN A 30 -10.22 -45.33 -11.25
CA ASN A 30 -10.06 -46.69 -10.71
C ASN A 30 -8.67 -46.95 -10.09
N PRO A 31 -8.59 -47.94 -9.18
CA PRO A 31 -7.45 -48.20 -8.31
C PRO A 31 -6.54 -49.30 -8.87
N ARG A 32 -5.29 -49.37 -8.40
CA ARG A 32 -4.63 -50.65 -8.18
C ARG A 32 -3.46 -50.56 -7.22
N ALA A 33 -3.52 -51.46 -6.24
CA ALA A 33 -2.51 -51.77 -5.26
C ALA A 33 -1.43 -52.71 -5.83
N SER A 34 -0.22 -52.62 -5.28
CA SER A 34 0.76 -53.68 -4.93
C SER A 34 2.12 -52.99 -4.79
N ALA A 35 2.77 -52.92 -3.62
CA ALA A 35 3.33 -53.94 -2.73
C ALA A 35 4.86 -53.97 -2.82
N SER A 36 5.47 -53.90 -1.62
CA SER A 36 6.79 -54.41 -1.17
C SER A 36 8.11 -53.89 -1.76
N SER A 37 8.91 -53.26 -0.89
CA SER A 37 10.24 -53.72 -0.43
C SER A 37 10.87 -52.63 0.46
N GLN A 38 10.93 -52.81 1.78
CA GLN A 38 12.12 -53.25 2.52
C GLN A 38 13.44 -52.55 2.12
N SER A 39 13.93 -51.65 2.98
CA SER A 39 15.24 -51.84 3.64
C SER A 39 15.49 -50.74 4.68
N ALA A 40 15.87 -51.19 5.86
CA ALA A 40 16.36 -50.38 6.97
C ALA A 40 17.80 -49.94 6.70
N SER A 41 18.16 -48.74 7.17
CA SER A 41 19.56 -48.46 7.53
C SER A 41 19.59 -47.31 8.53
N THR A 42 19.84 -47.68 9.78
CA THR A 42 20.20 -46.85 10.92
C THR A 42 21.70 -46.57 10.87
N ALA A 43 22.10 -45.31 10.85
CA ALA A 43 23.50 -44.91 11.01
C ALA A 43 23.68 -44.12 12.31
N ARG A 44 24.37 -44.77 13.27
CA ARG A 44 24.94 -44.16 14.48
C ARG A 44 26.11 -43.24 14.12
N PRO A 45 26.36 -42.16 14.88
CA PRO A 45 27.66 -41.49 14.88
C PRO A 45 28.63 -42.14 15.88
N PRO A 46 29.96 -42.01 15.67
CA PRO A 46 30.97 -42.69 16.47
C PRO A 46 31.31 -41.93 17.75
N ALA A 47 31.61 -42.71 18.79
CA ALA A 47 32.26 -42.27 20.01
C ALA A 47 33.76 -42.04 19.74
N HIS A 48 34.30 -40.92 20.21
CA HIS A 48 35.73 -40.73 20.39
C HIS A 48 36.02 -40.38 21.84
N MET A 49 36.74 -41.29 22.51
CA MET A 49 37.51 -41.04 23.71
C MET A 49 38.80 -40.28 23.35
N GLY A 50 39.21 -39.37 24.22
CA GLY A 50 40.47 -38.64 24.11
C GLY A 50 40.67 -37.65 25.25
N SER A 51 41.20 -38.16 26.35
CA SER A 51 42.07 -37.54 27.38
C SER A 51 42.34 -36.03 27.36
N ALA A 52 42.25 -35.45 28.56
CA ALA A 52 42.68 -34.10 28.98
C ALA A 52 44.14 -33.77 28.64
N PRO A 53 44.51 -32.47 28.68
CA PRO A 53 45.12 -31.98 29.90
C PRO A 53 44.56 -30.64 30.41
N SER A 54 44.62 -30.52 31.74
CA SER A 54 44.35 -29.35 32.55
C SER A 54 45.26 -28.17 32.20
N THR A 55 44.67 -27.02 31.87
CA THR A 55 45.31 -25.72 32.08
C THR A 55 44.40 -24.81 32.88
N GLU A 56 44.88 -24.57 34.09
CA GLU A 56 44.48 -23.64 35.12
C GLU A 56 44.23 -22.23 34.55
N ARG A 57 42.98 -21.77 34.58
CA ARG A 57 42.62 -20.35 34.34
C ARG A 57 42.00 -19.76 35.60
N LYS A 58 42.80 -18.89 36.22
CA LYS A 58 42.46 -18.00 37.33
C LYS A 58 41.09 -17.35 37.12
N ARG A 59 40.20 -17.55 38.10
CA ARG A 59 39.00 -16.73 38.30
C ARG A 59 39.42 -15.28 38.54
N GLN A 60 39.19 -14.41 37.56
CA GLN A 60 39.03 -12.98 37.79
C GLN A 60 37.53 -12.71 37.97
N THR A 61 37.13 -12.56 39.23
CA THR A 61 35.87 -11.95 39.63
C THR A 61 35.96 -10.45 39.35
N GLY A 62 35.63 -10.05 38.12
CA GLY A 62 35.43 -8.65 37.74
C GLY A 62 33.96 -8.29 37.90
N ALA A 63 33.65 -7.57 38.97
CA ALA A 63 32.36 -6.93 39.18
C ALA A 63 32.06 -5.93 38.06
N MET A 64 31.05 -6.22 37.23
CA MET A 64 30.37 -5.21 36.41
C MET A 64 28.96 -4.98 36.97
N ALA A 65 28.91 -4.28 38.10
CA ALA A 65 27.72 -3.56 38.54
C ALA A 65 27.78 -2.17 37.91
N ASN A 66 27.13 -2.00 36.77
CA ASN A 66 26.73 -0.69 36.24
C ASN A 66 25.38 -0.81 35.55
N ALA A 67 24.40 -1.33 36.30
CA ALA A 67 23.00 -1.07 36.02
C ALA A 67 22.73 0.39 36.40
N ARG A 68 22.91 1.31 35.45
CA ARG A 68 22.39 2.68 35.57
C ARG A 68 20.88 2.56 35.72
N SER A 69 20.40 2.70 36.95
CA SER A 69 19.01 2.98 37.23
C SER A 69 18.67 4.33 36.57
N ASN A 70 18.10 4.28 35.36
CA ASN A 70 17.33 5.38 34.83
C ASN A 70 16.10 5.53 35.74
N THR A 71 16.28 6.23 36.86
CA THR A 71 15.17 6.79 37.63
C THR A 71 14.43 7.72 36.68
N ALA A 72 13.34 7.21 36.12
CA ALA A 72 12.44 8.00 35.29
C ALA A 72 12.11 9.29 36.07
N PRO A 73 12.32 10.47 35.47
CA PRO A 73 12.02 11.72 36.15
C PRO A 73 10.57 11.67 36.60
N SER A 74 10.37 11.88 37.91
CA SER A 74 9.06 12.06 38.53
C SER A 74 8.36 13.22 37.81
N SER A 75 7.59 12.89 36.78
CA SER A 75 6.83 13.84 35.99
C SER A 75 5.63 14.26 36.84
N THR A 76 5.77 15.38 37.55
CA THR A 76 4.60 16.14 37.99
C THR A 76 3.79 16.46 36.73
N ALA A 77 2.75 15.67 36.48
CA ALA A 77 1.96 15.68 35.26
C ALA A 77 1.17 16.99 35.18
N ARG A 78 1.81 18.06 34.69
CA ARG A 78 1.08 19.20 34.15
C ARG A 78 0.28 18.67 32.98
N SER A 79 -1.03 18.50 33.19
CA SER A 79 -2.02 18.25 32.16
C SER A 79 -2.12 19.46 31.24
N THR A 80 -1.07 19.74 30.48
CA THR A 80 -1.15 20.71 29.39
C THR A 80 -1.85 20.01 28.24
N SER A 81 -3.06 20.46 27.92
CA SER A 81 -3.72 20.07 26.68
C SER A 81 -2.72 20.23 25.52
N PRO A 82 -2.64 19.26 24.61
CA PRO A 82 -1.70 19.31 23.49
C PRO A 82 -1.92 20.61 22.69
N SER A 83 -0.83 21.29 22.35
CA SER A 83 -0.91 22.55 21.59
C SER A 83 -1.41 22.29 20.17
N ILE A 84 -2.28 23.16 19.67
CA ILE A 84 -2.75 23.15 18.27
C ILE A 84 -1.67 23.81 17.40
N PRO A 85 -1.21 23.18 16.31
CA PRO A 85 -0.08 23.68 15.51
C PRO A 85 -0.48 24.77 14.49
N PHE A 86 -1.66 25.35 14.61
CA PHE A 86 -2.24 26.33 13.69
C PHE A 86 -2.65 27.60 14.44
N LYS A 87 -2.62 28.75 13.75
CA LYS A 87 -3.13 30.00 14.31
C LYS A 87 -4.65 29.97 14.30
N GLU A 88 -5.29 30.73 15.18
CA GLU A 88 -6.76 30.76 15.26
C GLU A 88 -7.45 31.24 13.98
N THR A 89 -6.75 32.05 13.18
CA THR A 89 -7.21 32.55 11.87
C THR A 89 -7.15 31.51 10.76
N ASP A 90 -6.38 30.44 10.95
CA ASP A 90 -6.22 29.39 9.94
C ASP A 90 -7.44 28.49 9.96
N TRP A 91 -7.98 28.13 8.78
CA TRP A 91 -9.18 27.30 8.71
C TRP A 91 -8.98 25.90 9.33
N GLN A 92 -7.75 25.39 9.32
CA GLN A 92 -7.37 24.13 9.96
C GLN A 92 -7.59 24.16 11.47
N TYR A 93 -7.47 25.32 12.12
CA TYR A 93 -7.71 25.49 13.55
C TYR A 93 -9.13 25.07 13.94
N GLY A 94 -10.12 25.35 13.09
CA GLY A 94 -11.51 24.95 13.31
C GLY A 94 -11.69 23.43 13.46
N TYR A 95 -10.96 22.63 12.68
CA TYR A 95 -10.96 21.17 12.80
C TYR A 95 -10.32 20.69 14.11
N TYR A 96 -9.26 21.36 14.57
CA TYR A 96 -8.64 21.06 15.86
C TYR A 96 -9.54 21.44 17.04
N LYS A 97 -10.29 22.55 16.97
CA LYS A 97 -11.27 22.89 18.00
C LYS A 97 -12.37 21.83 18.11
N LYS A 98 -12.88 21.36 16.97
CA LYS A 98 -13.84 20.24 16.92
C LYS A 98 -13.26 18.97 17.54
N LEU A 99 -12.01 18.64 17.22
CA LEU A 99 -11.33 17.48 17.79
C LEU A 99 -11.13 17.60 19.30
N ALA A 100 -10.69 18.76 19.78
CA ALA A 100 -10.49 19.01 21.20
C ALA A 100 -11.81 18.92 21.98
N LYS A 101 -12.89 19.47 21.42
CA LYS A 101 -14.25 19.33 21.97
C LYS A 101 -14.66 17.86 22.04
N LEU A 102 -14.56 17.14 20.93
CA LEU A 102 -14.87 15.70 20.88
C LEU A 102 -14.08 14.91 21.93
N VAL A 103 -12.78 15.15 22.06
CA VAL A 103 -11.92 14.46 23.02
C VAL A 103 -12.33 14.76 24.46
N ALA A 104 -12.73 15.99 24.76
CA ALA A 104 -13.21 16.39 26.08
C ALA A 104 -14.57 15.73 26.43
N GLU A 105 -15.45 15.58 25.45
CA GLU A 105 -16.79 15.01 25.62
C GLU A 105 -16.81 13.47 25.55
N ARG A 106 -15.81 12.85 24.89
CA ARG A 106 -15.73 11.42 24.68
C ARG A 106 -15.45 10.69 25.99
N ASN A 107 -16.28 9.69 26.29
CA ASN A 107 -16.02 8.76 27.41
C ASN A 107 -14.61 8.15 27.26
N PRO A 108 -13.71 8.30 28.25
CA PRO A 108 -12.35 7.75 28.19
C PRO A 108 -12.28 6.25 27.91
N ALA A 109 -13.29 5.48 28.34
CA ALA A 109 -13.38 4.04 28.06
C ALA A 109 -13.78 3.71 26.62
N ALA A 110 -14.44 4.65 25.92
CA ALA A 110 -14.83 4.52 24.51
C ALA A 110 -13.70 4.92 23.53
N LYS A 111 -12.58 5.44 24.04
CA LYS A 111 -11.42 5.82 23.23
C LYS A 111 -10.82 4.61 22.52
N PRO A 112 -10.74 4.59 21.17
CA PRO A 112 -10.17 3.47 20.44
C PRO A 112 -8.72 3.18 20.84
N ARG A 113 -8.42 1.90 21.04
CA ARG A 113 -7.06 1.38 21.24
C ARG A 113 -6.58 0.73 19.95
N ILE A 114 -5.85 1.47 19.14
CA ILE A 114 -5.53 1.05 17.77
C ILE A 114 -4.27 0.20 17.75
N LEU A 115 -4.36 -1.00 17.19
CA LEU A 115 -3.21 -1.81 16.76
C LEU A 115 -3.12 -1.70 15.24
N VAL A 116 -1.98 -1.27 14.70
CA VAL A 116 -1.81 -1.15 13.24
C VAL A 116 -1.03 -2.35 12.71
N ILE A 117 -1.51 -2.97 11.62
CA ILE A 117 -0.76 -3.96 10.84
C ILE A 117 -0.55 -3.38 9.44
N THR A 118 0.70 -3.14 9.07
CA THR A 118 1.11 -2.31 7.92
C THR A 118 2.28 -2.93 7.19
N ASP A 119 2.39 -2.70 5.89
CA ASP A 119 3.55 -3.00 5.06
C ASP A 119 4.29 -1.71 4.70
N ILE A 120 4.41 -0.82 5.69
CA ILE A 120 5.02 0.51 5.55
C ILE A 120 6.29 0.53 4.71
N GLU A 121 6.42 1.62 3.97
CA GLU A 121 7.49 1.89 3.02
C GLU A 121 7.42 0.95 1.81
N GLN A 122 6.26 0.35 1.53
CA GLN A 122 5.93 -0.20 0.22
C GLN A 122 5.58 0.91 -0.77
N ASP A 123 4.85 1.92 -0.28
CA ASP A 123 4.60 3.19 -0.94
C ASP A 123 4.46 4.32 0.11
N TYR A 124 3.93 5.49 -0.25
CA TYR A 124 3.74 6.59 0.70
C TYR A 124 2.49 6.44 1.60
N ASP A 125 1.56 5.52 1.30
CA ASP A 125 0.21 5.52 1.86
C ASP A 125 0.18 5.14 3.35
N ASP A 126 0.83 4.03 3.72
CA ASP A 126 1.01 3.65 5.12
C ASP A 126 1.65 4.76 5.96
N LEU A 127 2.64 5.46 5.39
CA LEU A 127 3.32 6.54 6.09
C LEU A 127 2.38 7.71 6.37
N LEU A 128 1.49 8.04 5.43
CA LEU A 128 0.43 9.03 5.66
C LEU A 128 -0.51 8.55 6.78
N ALA A 129 -0.94 7.28 6.75
CA ALA A 129 -1.77 6.71 7.81
C ALA A 129 -1.11 6.80 9.20
N ILE A 130 0.19 6.50 9.30
CA ILE A 130 0.94 6.59 10.56
C ILE A 130 1.09 8.03 11.05
N ILE A 131 1.37 9.01 10.16
CA ILE A 131 1.42 10.43 10.53
C ILE A 131 0.06 10.88 11.08
N PHE A 132 -1.02 10.53 10.40
CA PHE A 132 -2.38 10.85 10.83
C PHE A 132 -2.68 10.25 12.21
N LEU A 133 -2.39 8.96 12.42
CA LEU A 133 -2.64 8.28 13.70
C LEU A 133 -1.77 8.81 14.84
N ALA A 134 -0.53 9.21 14.55
CA ALA A 134 0.34 9.84 15.54
C ALA A 134 -0.27 11.14 16.05
N GLU A 135 -0.83 11.96 15.15
CA GLU A 135 -1.51 13.19 15.52
C GLU A 135 -2.80 12.92 16.31
N MET A 136 -3.61 11.93 15.89
CA MET A 136 -4.78 11.50 16.66
C MET A 136 -4.42 11.00 18.06
N HIS A 137 -3.26 10.34 18.20
CA HIS A 137 -2.76 9.88 19.49
C HIS A 137 -2.33 11.05 20.37
N ARG A 138 -1.54 11.97 19.81
CA ARG A 138 -1.07 13.19 20.50
C ARG A 138 -2.24 14.04 21.01
N MET A 139 -3.29 14.17 20.20
CA MET A 139 -4.50 14.91 20.56
C MET A 139 -5.43 14.15 21.52
N GLY A 140 -5.10 12.90 21.89
CA GLY A 140 -5.88 12.10 22.82
C GLY A 140 -7.15 11.48 22.22
N ALA A 141 -7.37 11.60 20.91
CA ALA A 141 -8.51 11.02 20.22
C ALA A 141 -8.43 9.50 20.17
N VAL A 142 -7.22 8.95 20.03
CA VAL A 142 -6.97 7.50 20.05
C VAL A 142 -5.83 7.16 20.98
N LYS A 143 -5.76 5.89 21.39
CA LYS A 143 -4.54 5.31 21.95
C LYS A 143 -3.91 4.40 20.91
N LEU A 144 -2.80 4.83 20.29
CA LEU A 144 -1.98 3.91 19.51
C LEU A 144 -1.38 2.89 20.48
N ALA A 145 -1.76 1.63 20.35
CA ALA A 145 -1.41 0.56 21.27
C ALA A 145 -0.12 -0.16 20.86
N GLY A 146 0.13 -0.24 19.56
CA GLY A 146 1.31 -0.84 18.96
C GLY A 146 1.18 -0.93 17.45
N CYS A 147 2.27 -1.29 16.78
CA CYS A 147 2.30 -1.49 15.35
C CYS A 147 3.05 -2.78 14.97
N ILE A 148 2.59 -3.46 13.93
CA ILE A 148 3.20 -4.66 13.37
C ILE A 148 3.54 -4.33 11.91
N ALA A 149 4.81 -4.43 11.56
CA ALA A 149 5.24 -4.28 10.18
C ALA A 149 5.36 -5.66 9.54
N ASN A 150 4.50 -5.98 8.57
CA ASN A 150 4.55 -7.25 7.83
C ASN A 150 5.01 -7.01 6.38
N HIS A 151 4.86 -8.04 5.54
CA HIS A 151 5.39 -8.11 4.18
C HIS A 151 6.92 -8.20 4.16
N ALA A 152 7.46 -9.23 3.49
CA ALA A 152 8.91 -9.37 3.36
C ALA A 152 9.54 -8.10 2.76
N PRO A 153 10.76 -7.69 3.15
CA PRO A 153 11.46 -8.03 4.39
C PRO A 153 10.88 -7.29 5.62
N ALA A 154 9.99 -7.96 6.36
CA ALA A 154 9.24 -7.39 7.49
C ALA A 154 10.14 -6.76 8.57
N ASN A 155 11.30 -7.35 8.83
CA ASN A 155 12.28 -6.80 9.78
C ASN A 155 12.77 -5.39 9.42
N ARG A 156 13.03 -5.14 8.13
CA ARG A 156 13.48 -3.82 7.67
C ARG A 156 12.36 -2.79 7.77
N ARG A 157 11.13 -3.19 7.43
CA ARG A 157 9.92 -2.36 7.60
C ARG A 157 9.65 -2.03 9.07
N ALA A 158 9.87 -2.97 10.00
CA ALA A 158 9.73 -2.73 11.43
C ALA A 158 10.74 -1.69 11.94
N LYS A 159 12.00 -1.75 11.51
CA LYS A 159 13.03 -0.74 11.84
C LYS A 159 12.69 0.63 11.27
N PHE A 160 12.19 0.66 10.03
CA PHE A 160 11.70 1.90 9.42
C PHE A 160 10.54 2.48 10.25
N LEU A 161 9.53 1.66 10.58
CA LEU A 161 8.38 2.06 11.39
C LEU A 161 8.75 2.59 12.78
N ARG A 162 9.65 1.89 13.48
CA ARG A 162 10.20 2.32 14.77
C ARG A 162 10.82 3.71 14.67
N THR A 163 11.57 3.96 13.59
CA THR A 163 12.20 5.26 13.34
C THR A 163 11.18 6.34 13.04
N VAL A 164 10.18 6.05 12.20
CA VAL A 164 9.07 6.98 11.94
C VAL A 164 8.36 7.36 13.24
N LEU A 165 8.00 6.37 14.08
CA LEU A 165 7.34 6.63 15.36
C LEU A 165 8.23 7.45 16.30
N HIS A 166 9.52 7.15 16.37
CA HIS A 166 10.47 7.95 17.16
C HIS A 166 10.47 9.42 16.71
N LEU A 167 10.55 9.67 15.39
CA LEU A 167 10.55 11.01 14.81
C LEU A 167 9.21 11.74 14.96
N LEU A 168 8.11 10.99 15.11
CA LEU A 168 6.79 11.53 15.45
C LEU A 168 6.59 11.75 16.96
N GLY A 169 7.65 11.60 17.77
CA GLY A 169 7.58 11.80 19.22
C GLY A 169 6.89 10.64 19.96
N LEU A 170 6.87 9.44 19.36
CA LEU A 170 6.21 8.24 19.87
C LEU A 170 7.19 7.08 20.12
N PRO A 171 8.32 7.28 20.83
CA PRO A 171 9.32 6.24 21.04
C PRO A 171 8.76 5.03 21.83
N ASP A 172 7.78 5.27 22.70
CA ASP A 172 7.24 4.24 23.62
C ASP A 172 6.23 3.29 22.96
N ILE A 173 5.76 3.58 21.75
CA ILE A 173 4.81 2.73 21.05
C ILE A 173 5.53 1.45 20.63
N PRO A 174 5.07 0.24 21.03
CA PRO A 174 5.76 -0.99 20.67
C PRO A 174 5.61 -1.28 19.18
N VAL A 175 6.72 -1.68 18.55
CA VAL A 175 6.77 -2.16 17.16
C VAL A 175 7.18 -3.62 17.17
N ALA A 176 6.56 -4.41 16.31
CA ALA A 176 6.89 -5.83 16.12
C ALA A 176 7.12 -6.16 14.65
N VAL A 177 7.88 -7.23 14.43
CA VAL A 177 8.11 -7.82 13.12
C VAL A 177 6.99 -8.82 12.84
N GLY A 178 6.18 -8.50 11.84
CA GLY A 178 5.10 -9.37 11.38
C GLY A 178 5.57 -10.50 10.48
N THR A 179 4.59 -11.13 9.84
CA THR A 179 4.83 -12.22 8.89
C THR A 179 5.40 -11.71 7.56
N GLN A 180 5.72 -12.65 6.66
CA GLN A 180 6.18 -12.34 5.31
C GLN A 180 5.07 -11.77 4.41
N GLY A 181 3.81 -11.83 4.84
CA GLY A 181 2.68 -11.16 4.21
C GLY A 181 2.17 -11.80 2.92
N ALA A 182 2.79 -12.86 2.39
CA ALA A 182 2.38 -13.45 1.12
C ALA A 182 2.53 -14.99 1.09
N GLU A 183 1.64 -15.67 0.36
CA GLU A 183 1.74 -17.13 0.12
C GLU A 183 2.90 -17.49 -0.81
N ASP A 184 3.16 -16.64 -1.81
CA ASP A 184 4.17 -16.85 -2.84
C ASP A 184 5.09 -15.62 -2.95
N LEU A 185 6.17 -15.64 -2.17
CA LEU A 185 7.17 -14.57 -2.21
C LEU A 185 7.77 -14.35 -3.59
N GLY A 186 7.83 -15.38 -4.43
CA GLY A 186 8.40 -15.28 -5.78
C GLY A 186 7.57 -14.39 -6.70
N LYS A 187 6.24 -14.49 -6.61
CA LYS A 187 5.32 -13.63 -7.38
C LYS A 187 5.33 -12.18 -6.94
N HIS A 188 5.63 -11.93 -5.67
CA HIS A 188 5.58 -10.59 -5.05
C HIS A 188 6.96 -9.96 -4.85
N ALA A 189 8.05 -10.64 -5.23
CA ALA A 189 9.41 -10.10 -5.08
C ALA A 189 9.64 -8.79 -5.86
N HIS A 190 8.90 -8.58 -6.96
CA HIS A 190 8.95 -7.38 -7.79
C HIS A 190 8.29 -6.16 -7.14
N ASP A 191 7.51 -6.36 -6.07
CA ASP A 191 6.74 -5.29 -5.45
C ASP A 191 7.64 -4.34 -4.62
N HIS A 192 8.89 -4.69 -4.29
CA HIS A 192 9.83 -3.85 -3.52
C HIS A 192 10.44 -2.67 -4.31
N PHE A 193 9.82 -2.26 -5.40
CA PHE A 193 10.39 -1.27 -6.31
C PHE A 193 10.52 0.13 -5.65
N TYR A 194 9.47 0.57 -4.96
CA TYR A 194 9.40 1.91 -4.39
C TYR A 194 10.14 2.01 -3.05
N GLY A 195 10.06 0.92 -2.27
CA GLY A 195 10.48 0.84 -0.89
C GLY A 195 11.90 0.40 -0.58
N LEU A 196 12.20 0.44 0.70
CA LEU A 196 13.33 -0.13 1.42
C LEU A 196 14.69 0.34 0.94
N LYS A 197 14.79 1.64 0.59
CA LYS A 197 16.05 2.28 0.17
C LYS A 197 16.59 3.28 1.19
N ASN A 198 15.83 3.62 2.23
CA ASN A 198 16.30 4.54 3.26
C ASN A 198 17.07 3.81 4.36
N GLU A 199 18.37 3.59 4.14
CA GLU A 199 19.23 2.92 5.12
C GLU A 199 19.40 3.70 6.42
N THR A 200 19.22 5.02 6.40
CA THR A 200 19.42 5.85 7.60
C THR A 200 18.35 5.57 8.65
N PHE A 201 17.11 5.38 8.21
CA PHE A 201 16.01 4.96 9.10
C PHE A 201 16.26 3.55 9.63
N GLU A 202 16.75 2.64 8.80
CA GLU A 202 17.02 1.26 9.24
C GLU A 202 18.14 1.17 10.28
N LYS A 203 19.19 1.97 10.12
CA LYS A 203 20.41 1.94 10.95
C LYS A 203 20.36 2.91 12.15
N ALA A 204 19.19 3.48 12.45
CA ALA A 204 19.05 4.41 13.56
C ALA A 204 19.36 3.73 14.92
N PRO A 205 19.94 4.44 15.90
CA PRO A 205 20.43 3.82 17.15
C PRO A 205 19.37 3.09 17.98
N TRP A 206 18.12 3.54 17.93
CA TRP A 206 17.00 2.90 18.64
C TRP A 206 16.50 1.60 18.00
N ASN A 207 17.10 1.15 16.89
CA ASN A 207 16.81 -0.14 16.26
C ASN A 207 17.72 -1.27 16.75
N GLU A 208 18.55 -1.02 17.77
CA GLU A 208 19.43 -2.03 18.37
C GLU A 208 18.66 -3.04 19.24
N GLU A 209 17.49 -2.67 19.75
CA GLU A 209 16.67 -3.58 20.55
C GLU A 209 15.98 -4.66 19.69
N PRO A 210 15.93 -5.92 20.15
CA PRO A 210 15.24 -6.98 19.43
C PRO A 210 13.74 -6.71 19.39
N PHE A 211 13.16 -6.80 18.19
CA PHE A 211 11.72 -6.68 18.01
C PHE A 211 10.99 -7.94 18.48
N LEU A 212 9.79 -7.75 19.03
CA LEU A 212 8.84 -8.85 19.23
C LEU A 212 8.36 -9.38 17.88
N ARG A 213 7.86 -10.62 17.86
CA ARG A 213 7.05 -11.11 16.75
C ARG A 213 5.67 -10.46 16.78
N GLY A 214 5.05 -10.28 15.62
CA GLY A 214 3.72 -9.70 15.48
C GLY A 214 2.69 -10.40 16.35
N SER A 215 2.67 -11.74 16.30
CA SER A 215 1.84 -12.60 17.15
C SER A 215 1.93 -12.25 18.63
N ASP A 216 3.16 -12.09 19.13
CA ASP A 216 3.45 -11.94 20.56
C ASP A 216 3.05 -10.54 21.03
N LEU A 217 3.15 -9.53 20.14
CA LEU A 217 2.65 -8.20 20.43
C LEU A 217 1.11 -8.19 20.55
N ILE A 218 0.39 -8.92 19.69
CA ILE A 218 -1.07 -9.02 19.80
C ILE A 218 -1.44 -9.59 21.17
N GLU A 219 -0.87 -10.73 21.56
CA GLU A 219 -1.12 -11.35 22.87
C GLU A 219 -0.85 -10.38 24.04
N LYS A 220 0.25 -9.62 23.98
CA LYS A 220 0.62 -8.65 25.02
C LYS A 220 -0.35 -7.46 25.14
N LEU A 221 -0.96 -7.05 24.03
CA LEU A 221 -1.84 -5.89 23.95
C LEU A 221 -3.30 -6.20 24.27
N VAL A 222 -3.72 -7.43 23.98
CA VAL A 222 -5.01 -8.00 24.30
C VAL A 222 -5.14 -8.13 25.81
N ARG A 223 -6.13 -7.43 26.40
CA ARG A 223 -6.34 -7.41 27.85
C ARG A 223 -7.84 -7.30 28.16
N PRO A 224 -8.37 -8.06 29.13
CA PRO A 224 -9.75 -7.94 29.56
C PRO A 224 -10.13 -6.50 29.90
N GLY A 225 -11.31 -6.05 29.43
CA GLY A 225 -11.84 -4.71 29.67
C GLY A 225 -11.15 -3.59 28.88
N LYS A 226 -10.19 -3.90 28.01
CA LYS A 226 -9.50 -2.93 27.15
C LYS A 226 -9.47 -3.45 25.71
N PRO A 227 -10.61 -3.52 25.01
CA PRO A 227 -10.64 -4.08 23.67
C PRO A 227 -9.78 -3.29 22.69
N LEU A 228 -9.17 -3.99 21.74
CA LEU A 228 -8.36 -3.43 20.66
C LEU A 228 -9.22 -3.15 19.42
N THR A 229 -8.81 -2.14 18.66
CA THR A 229 -9.29 -1.85 17.30
C THR A 229 -8.16 -2.14 16.32
N PRO A 230 -8.09 -3.33 15.69
CA PRO A 230 -7.08 -3.60 14.68
C PRO A 230 -7.37 -2.78 13.42
N LEU A 231 -6.37 -2.00 12.98
CA LEU A 231 -6.32 -1.34 11.69
C LEU A 231 -5.41 -2.16 10.77
N LEU A 232 -6.00 -2.77 9.75
CA LEU A 232 -5.38 -3.73 8.84
C LEU A 232 -5.19 -3.04 7.48
N ILE A 233 -4.02 -2.45 7.26
CA ILE A 233 -3.69 -1.68 6.06
C ILE A 233 -2.64 -2.39 5.20
N SER A 234 -2.55 -3.71 5.35
CA SER A 234 -1.60 -4.58 4.65
C SER A 234 -2.16 -6.00 4.55
N SER A 235 -1.32 -6.97 4.20
CA SER A 235 -1.69 -8.39 4.21
C SER A 235 -2.36 -8.83 5.52
N LEU A 236 -3.39 -9.67 5.39
CA LEU A 236 -4.18 -10.19 6.50
C LEU A 236 -3.56 -11.42 7.20
N GLN A 237 -2.32 -11.78 6.84
CA GLN A 237 -1.68 -12.99 7.36
C GLN A 237 -1.52 -12.98 8.89
N ASP A 238 -0.95 -11.92 9.48
CA ASP A 238 -0.70 -11.85 10.92
C ASP A 238 -1.99 -12.00 11.76
N ILE A 239 -3.08 -11.36 11.34
CA ILE A 239 -4.36 -11.44 12.05
C ILE A 239 -5.08 -12.76 11.78
N GLY A 240 -4.96 -13.32 10.57
CA GLY A 240 -5.50 -14.63 10.23
C GLY A 240 -4.84 -15.75 11.03
N GLU A 241 -3.51 -15.75 11.13
CA GLU A 241 -2.77 -16.70 11.97
C GLU A 241 -3.08 -16.52 13.47
N PHE A 242 -3.33 -15.29 13.91
CA PHE A 242 -3.81 -15.05 15.28
C PHE A 242 -5.19 -15.69 15.50
N PHE A 243 -6.13 -15.53 14.55
CA PHE A 243 -7.43 -16.20 14.65
C PHE A 243 -7.31 -17.72 14.63
N ASP A 244 -6.43 -18.31 13.82
CA ASP A 244 -6.24 -19.76 13.80
C ASP A 244 -5.86 -20.35 15.16
N ARG A 245 -5.06 -19.60 15.94
CA ARG A 245 -4.66 -19.98 17.31
C ARG A 245 -5.80 -19.85 18.32
N HIS A 246 -6.70 -18.90 18.12
CA HIS A 246 -7.78 -18.56 19.06
C HIS A 246 -9.19 -18.95 18.59
N LYS A 247 -9.33 -19.66 17.47
CA LYS A 247 -10.64 -20.01 16.86
C LYS A 247 -11.57 -20.84 17.74
N LYS A 248 -11.04 -21.44 18.81
CA LYS A 248 -11.83 -22.20 19.79
C LYS A 248 -12.40 -21.32 20.92
N ASP A 249 -11.92 -20.09 21.07
CA ASP A 249 -12.29 -19.17 22.14
C ASP A 249 -13.01 -17.93 21.59
N ALA A 250 -14.27 -18.13 21.18
CA ALA A 250 -15.13 -17.07 20.67
C ALA A 250 -15.31 -15.92 21.68
N GLN A 251 -15.29 -16.23 22.98
CA GLN A 251 -15.52 -15.25 24.03
C GLN A 251 -14.30 -14.36 24.20
N PHE A 252 -13.09 -14.92 24.19
CA PHE A 252 -11.85 -14.18 24.17
C PHE A 252 -11.81 -13.19 23.00
N LEU A 253 -12.13 -13.62 21.77
CA LEU A 253 -12.14 -12.72 20.62
C LEU A 253 -13.14 -11.57 20.78
N LYS A 254 -14.37 -11.86 21.22
CA LYS A 254 -15.41 -10.83 21.42
C LYS A 254 -15.08 -9.83 22.53
N GLN A 255 -14.45 -10.28 23.61
CA GLN A 255 -14.12 -9.42 24.76
C GLN A 255 -12.90 -8.53 24.50
N ASN A 256 -12.01 -8.95 23.60
CA ASN A 256 -10.72 -8.31 23.40
C ASN A 256 -10.61 -7.49 22.12
N PHE A 257 -11.60 -7.53 21.23
CA PHE A 257 -11.66 -6.70 20.03
C PHE A 257 -12.97 -5.92 19.94
N SER A 258 -12.88 -4.61 19.73
CA SER A 258 -14.04 -3.73 19.63
C SER A 258 -14.58 -3.67 18.20
N LYS A 259 -13.68 -3.53 17.22
CA LYS A 259 -13.98 -3.42 15.79
C LYS A 259 -12.72 -3.68 14.98
N PHE A 260 -12.86 -4.27 13.81
CA PHE A 260 -11.80 -4.40 12.82
C PHE A 260 -11.97 -3.33 11.74
N VAL A 261 -10.90 -2.64 11.37
CA VAL A 261 -10.92 -1.68 10.26
C VAL A 261 -9.88 -2.13 9.27
N SER A 262 -10.24 -2.32 8.01
CA SER A 262 -9.31 -2.79 6.99
C SER A 262 -9.32 -1.88 5.77
N GLN A 263 -8.13 -1.53 5.26
CA GLN A 263 -8.00 -1.15 3.86
C GLN A 263 -8.04 -2.43 3.04
N GLY A 264 -9.00 -2.49 2.13
CA GLY A 264 -9.39 -3.70 1.44
C GLY A 264 -10.91 -3.83 1.42
N GLY A 265 -11.40 -4.79 0.65
CA GLY A 265 -12.83 -5.00 0.47
C GLY A 265 -13.22 -6.44 0.73
N TYR A 266 -14.45 -6.60 1.21
CA TYR A 266 -15.19 -7.85 1.07
C TYR A 266 -16.58 -7.53 0.53
N GLU A 267 -17.20 -8.52 -0.07
CA GLU A 267 -18.62 -8.49 -0.43
C GLU A 267 -19.44 -9.00 0.76
N ILE A 268 -20.53 -8.30 1.05
CA ILE A 268 -21.52 -8.76 2.03
C ILE A 268 -22.61 -9.46 1.25
N GLY A 269 -22.83 -10.74 1.55
CA GLY A 269 -23.86 -11.55 0.90
C GLY A 269 -24.47 -12.56 1.86
N GLN A 270 -25.16 -13.54 1.28
CA GLN A 270 -25.62 -14.72 1.98
C GLN A 270 -24.94 -15.95 1.39
N ASP A 271 -24.56 -16.88 2.24
CA ASP A 271 -24.12 -18.20 1.83
C ASP A 271 -25.30 -18.92 1.15
N SER A 272 -25.10 -19.36 -0.09
CA SER A 272 -26.16 -19.91 -0.94
C SER A 272 -26.76 -21.21 -0.41
N LYS A 273 -26.06 -21.92 0.48
CA LYS A 273 -26.52 -23.19 1.05
C LYS A 273 -27.29 -22.98 2.36
N THR A 274 -26.86 -22.02 3.17
CA THR A 274 -27.37 -21.83 4.53
C THR A 274 -28.26 -20.60 4.68
N GLY A 275 -28.26 -19.68 3.70
CA GLY A 275 -28.94 -18.38 3.78
C GLY A 275 -28.35 -17.44 4.84
N LYS A 276 -27.27 -17.84 5.52
CA LYS A 276 -26.62 -17.05 6.57
C LYS A 276 -25.73 -15.98 5.97
N LEU A 277 -25.51 -14.91 6.71
CA LEU A 277 -24.54 -13.86 6.39
C LEU A 277 -23.19 -14.48 5.98
N ALA A 278 -22.63 -14.01 4.87
CA ALA A 278 -21.32 -14.39 4.38
C ALA A 278 -20.53 -13.14 3.98
N LEU A 279 -19.23 -13.15 4.30
CA LEU A 279 -18.27 -12.17 3.83
C LEU A 279 -17.28 -12.85 2.88
N THR A 280 -17.16 -12.33 1.66
CA THR A 280 -16.22 -12.88 0.66
C THR A 280 -15.13 -11.84 0.37
N PRO A 281 -13.83 -12.15 0.57
CA PRO A 281 -12.78 -11.19 0.29
C PRO A 281 -12.77 -10.83 -1.20
N ARG A 282 -12.64 -9.53 -1.50
CA ARG A 282 -12.51 -9.07 -2.88
C ARG A 282 -11.09 -9.30 -3.37
N MET A 283 -10.92 -10.31 -4.22
CA MET A 283 -9.63 -10.69 -4.78
C MET A 283 -9.10 -9.72 -5.83
N ASP A 284 -9.80 -8.62 -6.14
CA ASP A 284 -9.27 -7.51 -6.95
C ASP A 284 -8.64 -6.38 -6.11
N MET A 285 -8.50 -6.60 -4.79
CA MET A 285 -7.85 -5.69 -3.84
C MET A 285 -6.50 -6.28 -3.40
N ALA A 286 -5.43 -5.48 -3.45
CA ALA A 286 -4.05 -5.95 -3.27
C ALA A 286 -3.83 -6.68 -1.92
N ASN A 287 -4.30 -6.11 -0.81
CA ASN A 287 -4.14 -6.68 0.53
C ASN A 287 -4.76 -8.08 0.69
N ASN A 288 -5.82 -8.39 -0.06
CA ASN A 288 -6.43 -9.72 -0.10
C ASN A 288 -5.66 -10.69 -1.02
N GLN A 289 -5.05 -10.16 -2.08
CA GLN A 289 -4.32 -10.96 -3.09
C GLN A 289 -3.01 -11.53 -2.57
N PHE A 290 -2.33 -10.83 -1.66
CA PHE A 290 -1.05 -11.31 -1.13
C PHE A 290 -1.18 -12.66 -0.41
N HIS A 291 -2.26 -12.83 0.36
CA HIS A 291 -2.55 -14.07 1.08
C HIS A 291 -4.04 -14.44 1.03
N PRO A 292 -4.53 -14.97 -0.10
CA PRO A 292 -5.94 -15.30 -0.31
C PRO A 292 -6.55 -16.17 0.79
N THR A 293 -5.80 -17.17 1.27
CA THR A 293 -6.26 -18.09 2.31
C THR A 293 -6.50 -17.36 3.63
N GLN A 294 -5.60 -16.48 4.05
CA GLN A 294 -5.76 -15.72 5.29
C GLN A 294 -6.78 -14.59 5.16
N ALA A 295 -6.95 -14.02 3.97
CA ALA A 295 -8.05 -13.09 3.71
C ALA A 295 -9.43 -13.76 3.85
N ALA A 296 -9.57 -14.99 3.34
CA ALA A 296 -10.78 -15.80 3.53
C ALA A 296 -10.98 -16.17 5.00
N ASN A 297 -9.91 -16.59 5.69
CA ASN A 297 -9.95 -16.91 7.12
C ASN A 297 -10.41 -15.72 7.97
N TYR A 298 -9.86 -14.54 7.71
CA TYR A 298 -10.27 -13.28 8.34
C TYR A 298 -11.77 -13.03 8.18
N CYS A 299 -12.29 -13.08 6.94
CA CYS A 299 -13.71 -12.88 6.67
C CYS A 299 -14.60 -13.91 7.39
N ASN A 300 -14.20 -15.19 7.38
CA ASN A 300 -14.91 -16.27 8.06
C ASN A 300 -14.97 -16.05 9.58
N CYS A 301 -13.86 -15.63 10.19
CA CYS A 301 -13.79 -15.36 11.62
C CYS A 301 -14.65 -14.16 12.04
N LEU A 302 -14.68 -13.09 11.23
CA LEU A 302 -15.54 -11.94 11.49
C LEU A 302 -17.02 -12.35 11.60
N VAL A 303 -17.50 -13.19 10.68
CA VAL A 303 -18.87 -13.71 10.68
C VAL A 303 -19.08 -14.68 11.84
N ALA A 304 -18.22 -15.69 11.96
CA ALA A 304 -18.37 -16.77 12.95
C ALA A 304 -18.43 -16.23 14.39
N PHE A 305 -17.69 -15.16 14.67
CA PHE A 305 -17.61 -14.56 15.99
C PHE A 305 -18.41 -13.26 16.12
N ASN A 306 -19.17 -12.85 15.09
CA ASN A 306 -19.96 -11.60 15.07
C ASN A 306 -19.14 -10.37 15.50
N LEU A 307 -17.93 -10.26 14.95
CA LEU A 307 -16.97 -9.19 15.23
C LEU A 307 -17.28 -8.00 14.29
N PRO A 308 -17.50 -6.78 14.83
CA PRO A 308 -17.79 -5.62 13.99
C PRO A 308 -16.63 -5.31 13.05
N SER A 309 -16.92 -4.88 11.82
CA SER A 309 -15.87 -4.51 10.88
C SER A 309 -16.24 -3.41 9.88
N ASP A 310 -15.24 -2.62 9.51
CA ASP A 310 -15.30 -1.60 8.47
C ASP A 310 -14.26 -1.90 7.39
N ALA A 311 -14.71 -2.16 6.17
CA ALA A 311 -13.85 -2.32 5.00
C ALA A 311 -13.83 -1.03 4.17
N TRP A 312 -12.64 -0.51 3.87
CA TRP A 312 -12.42 0.68 3.06
C TRP A 312 -11.88 0.28 1.70
N SER A 313 -12.68 0.49 0.65
CA SER A 313 -12.28 0.13 -0.71
C SER A 313 -11.44 1.22 -1.39
N ARG A 314 -10.82 0.86 -2.51
CA ARG A 314 -10.11 1.79 -3.39
C ARG A 314 -10.99 2.94 -3.94
N GLU A 315 -12.30 2.73 -4.06
CA GLU A 315 -13.20 3.75 -4.62
C GLU A 315 -13.47 4.89 -3.63
N ALA A 316 -13.51 4.60 -2.32
CA ALA A 316 -13.60 5.63 -1.29
C ALA A 316 -12.39 6.57 -1.35
N ALA A 317 -11.18 6.01 -1.43
CA ALA A 317 -9.95 6.78 -1.50
C ALA A 317 -9.83 7.57 -2.81
N LYS A 318 -10.20 6.98 -3.97
CA LYS A 318 -10.23 7.71 -5.25
C LYS A 318 -11.19 8.90 -5.23
N ALA A 319 -12.30 8.80 -4.50
CA ALA A 319 -13.26 9.88 -4.36
C ALA A 319 -12.80 10.95 -3.35
N ALA A 320 -11.88 10.62 -2.45
CA ALA A 320 -11.31 11.51 -1.42
C ALA A 320 -9.84 11.86 -1.71
N ARG A 321 -9.52 12.11 -2.98
CA ARG A 321 -8.16 12.49 -3.41
C ARG A 321 -7.65 13.74 -2.71
N ILE A 322 -6.35 13.76 -2.48
CA ILE A 322 -5.61 14.89 -1.93
C ILE A 322 -4.82 15.54 -3.08
N PRO A 323 -4.82 16.88 -3.23
CA PRO A 323 -4.01 17.53 -4.26
C PRO A 323 -2.51 17.23 -4.10
N GLY A 324 -1.80 16.99 -5.21
CA GLY A 324 -0.35 16.78 -5.20
C GLY A 324 0.42 18.01 -4.69
N THR A 325 -0.15 19.21 -4.87
CA THR A 325 0.36 20.45 -4.26
C THR A 325 0.34 20.42 -2.74
N PHE A 326 -0.60 19.71 -2.11
CA PHE A 326 -0.60 19.51 -0.66
C PHE A 326 0.55 18.59 -0.23
N MET A 327 0.83 17.50 -0.95
CA MET A 327 2.02 16.67 -0.66
C MET A 327 3.30 17.49 -0.70
N GLN A 328 3.42 18.39 -1.67
CA GLN A 328 4.58 19.29 -1.77
C GLN A 328 4.75 20.19 -0.54
N GLN A 329 3.65 20.55 0.14
CA GLN A 329 3.73 21.27 1.41
C GLN A 329 4.34 20.40 2.50
N LEU A 330 3.92 19.12 2.59
CA LEU A 330 4.42 18.17 3.59
C LEU A 330 5.94 17.97 3.51
N PHE A 331 6.52 18.10 2.31
CA PHE A 331 7.94 17.87 2.06
C PHE A 331 8.87 18.78 2.87
N ASN A 332 8.35 19.91 3.36
CA ASN A 332 9.15 20.91 4.07
C ASN A 332 9.28 20.63 5.57
N TYR A 333 8.60 19.61 6.09
CA TYR A 333 8.51 19.35 7.53
C TYR A 333 9.38 18.17 7.96
N GLY A 334 10.67 18.48 8.03
CA GLY A 334 11.66 17.63 8.70
C GLY A 334 11.92 16.31 7.98
N PRO A 335 12.42 15.30 8.71
CA PRO A 335 12.75 13.99 8.15
C PRO A 335 11.70 13.32 7.31
N ILE A 336 10.49 13.33 7.85
CA ILE A 336 9.39 12.55 7.33
C ILE A 336 8.91 13.25 6.06
N GLY A 337 8.84 14.58 6.06
CA GLY A 337 8.60 15.38 4.86
C GLY A 337 9.63 15.10 3.76
N ALA A 338 10.94 15.13 4.09
CA ALA A 338 11.99 14.85 3.12
C ALA A 338 11.89 13.42 2.53
N HIS A 339 11.59 12.43 3.37
CA HIS A 339 11.39 11.07 2.91
C HIS A 339 10.10 10.89 2.08
N LEU A 340 8.99 11.55 2.47
CA LEU A 340 7.76 11.61 1.69
C LEU A 340 8.00 12.19 0.30
N ARG A 341 8.81 13.26 0.19
CA ARG A 341 9.22 13.82 -1.11
C ARG A 341 9.85 12.76 -1.98
N TRP A 342 10.82 12.05 -1.42
CA TRP A 342 11.57 11.04 -2.14
C TRP A 342 10.68 9.86 -2.58
N LEU A 343 9.84 9.33 -1.69
CA LEU A 343 8.88 8.25 -2.02
C LEU A 343 7.87 8.70 -3.08
N TRP A 344 7.25 9.87 -2.88
CA TRP A 344 6.25 10.43 -3.78
C TRP A 344 6.82 10.66 -5.18
N GLN A 345 8.00 11.30 -5.29
CA GLN A 345 8.64 11.55 -6.59
C GLN A 345 8.88 10.26 -7.36
N ARG A 346 9.40 9.21 -6.71
CA ARG A 346 9.67 7.92 -7.35
C ARG A 346 8.40 7.22 -7.79
N GLN A 347 7.41 7.16 -6.91
CA GLN A 347 6.15 6.48 -7.18
C GLN A 347 5.37 7.18 -8.29
N GLU A 348 5.21 8.51 -8.20
CA GLU A 348 4.49 9.28 -9.22
C GLU A 348 5.23 9.30 -10.55
N PHE A 349 6.55 9.42 -10.54
CA PHE A 349 7.33 9.37 -11.77
C PHE A 349 7.17 8.00 -12.44
N LYS A 350 7.18 6.89 -11.69
CA LYS A 350 6.94 5.56 -12.25
C LYS A 350 5.52 5.43 -12.80
N PHE A 351 4.50 5.86 -12.07
CA PHE A 351 3.12 5.85 -12.57
C PHE A 351 2.91 6.72 -13.80
N PHE A 352 3.68 7.78 -13.97
CA PHE A 352 3.72 8.58 -15.18
C PHE A 352 4.49 7.89 -16.31
N TRP A 353 5.68 7.38 -16.01
CA TRP A 353 6.63 6.88 -16.99
C TRP A 353 6.20 5.57 -17.63
N ASP A 354 5.70 4.63 -16.82
CA ASP A 354 5.37 3.28 -17.27
C ASP A 354 4.26 3.29 -18.34
N PRO A 355 3.13 3.99 -18.16
CA PRO A 355 2.08 4.03 -19.19
C PRO A 355 2.53 4.61 -20.54
N LEU A 356 3.51 5.52 -20.53
CA LEU A 356 4.05 6.17 -21.73
C LEU A 356 5.14 5.36 -22.42
N ASN A 357 5.89 4.57 -21.65
CA ASN A 357 7.13 3.96 -22.16
C ASN A 357 7.16 2.45 -22.07
N TRP A 358 6.57 1.88 -21.03
CA TRP A 358 6.65 0.45 -20.78
C TRP A 358 5.48 -0.04 -19.89
N PRO A 359 4.24 -0.05 -20.41
CA PRO A 359 3.07 -0.40 -19.61
C PRO A 359 3.19 -1.82 -19.06
N PHE A 360 3.12 -1.96 -17.74
CA PHE A 360 3.34 -3.24 -17.06
C PHE A 360 2.12 -4.11 -16.91
N MET A 361 0.95 -3.49 -17.00
CA MET A 361 -0.30 -4.18 -17.22
C MET A 361 -1.05 -3.45 -18.34
N PRO A 362 -1.78 -4.17 -19.22
CA PRO A 362 -2.49 -3.56 -20.33
C PRO A 362 -3.44 -2.43 -19.92
N GLN A 363 -4.01 -2.51 -18.72
CA GLN A 363 -4.93 -1.49 -18.19
C GLN A 363 -4.24 -0.24 -17.63
N LEU A 364 -2.92 -0.25 -17.44
CA LEU A 364 -2.17 0.90 -16.93
C LEU A 364 -1.61 1.72 -18.09
N ASP A 365 -2.52 2.21 -18.93
CA ASP A 365 -2.23 3.06 -20.08
C ASP A 365 -2.28 4.56 -19.72
N VAL A 366 -1.99 5.43 -20.68
CA VAL A 366 -2.05 6.89 -20.50
C VAL A 366 -3.45 7.32 -20.03
N GLY A 367 -4.50 6.66 -20.53
CA GLY A 367 -5.87 6.94 -20.10
C GLY A 367 -6.13 6.60 -18.64
N TRP A 368 -5.55 5.51 -18.15
CA TRP A 368 -5.55 5.16 -16.73
C TRP A 368 -4.80 6.18 -15.89
N TYR A 369 -3.62 6.63 -16.33
CA TYR A 369 -2.85 7.64 -15.61
C TYR A 369 -3.65 8.95 -15.46
N LEU A 370 -4.15 9.49 -16.57
CA LEU A 370 -4.93 10.73 -16.58
C LEU A 370 -6.20 10.61 -15.71
N ASN A 371 -6.90 9.47 -15.77
CA ASN A 371 -8.12 9.30 -14.99
C ASN A 371 -7.87 9.01 -13.51
N THR A 372 -6.92 8.12 -13.21
CA THR A 372 -6.68 7.64 -11.85
C THR A 372 -5.81 8.62 -11.09
N ARG A 373 -4.66 9.00 -11.66
CA ARG A 373 -3.64 9.84 -11.01
C ARG A 373 -3.90 11.33 -11.17
N LEU A 374 -4.52 11.80 -12.25
CA LEU A 374 -4.88 13.23 -12.39
C LEU A 374 -6.36 13.52 -12.08
N GLY A 375 -7.16 12.48 -11.84
CA GLY A 375 -8.58 12.64 -11.51
C GLY A 375 -9.46 13.12 -12.67
N LEU A 376 -8.97 13.06 -13.92
CA LEU A 376 -9.69 13.60 -15.08
C LEU A 376 -10.76 12.62 -15.58
N ALA A 377 -12.00 13.10 -15.73
CA ALA A 377 -13.06 12.31 -16.35
C ALA A 377 -12.70 12.01 -17.81
N ARG A 378 -12.93 10.77 -18.27
CA ARG A 378 -12.48 10.29 -19.60
C ARG A 378 -13.09 11.05 -20.78
N ASP A 379 -14.26 11.65 -20.59
CA ASP A 379 -15.01 12.46 -21.54
C ASP A 379 -14.67 13.97 -21.48
N SER A 380 -13.93 14.40 -20.45
CA SER A 380 -13.56 15.81 -20.28
C SER A 380 -12.70 16.32 -21.45
N PRO A 381 -12.83 17.60 -21.85
CA PRO A 381 -11.96 18.21 -22.86
C PRO A 381 -10.48 18.10 -22.49
N GLU A 382 -10.17 18.29 -21.21
CA GLU A 382 -8.81 18.25 -20.68
C GLU A 382 -8.17 16.84 -20.80
N PHE A 383 -8.94 15.79 -20.50
CA PHE A 383 -8.47 14.42 -20.70
C PHE A 383 -8.12 14.15 -22.17
N ARG A 384 -8.98 14.55 -23.11
CA ARG A 384 -8.74 14.38 -24.55
C ARG A 384 -7.52 15.15 -25.02
N ARG A 385 -7.38 16.40 -24.57
CA ARG A 385 -6.23 17.27 -24.87
C ARG A 385 -4.93 16.63 -24.37
N LEU A 386 -4.87 16.25 -23.10
CA LEU A 386 -3.65 15.69 -22.51
C LEU A 386 -3.29 14.31 -23.09
N LYS A 387 -4.28 13.47 -23.42
CA LYS A 387 -4.05 12.16 -24.04
C LYS A 387 -3.39 12.26 -25.42
N GLN A 388 -3.58 13.38 -26.11
CA GLN A 388 -2.99 13.64 -27.44
C GLN A 388 -1.71 14.49 -27.37
N SER A 389 -1.34 14.98 -26.19
CA SER A 389 -0.16 15.82 -26.00
C SER A 389 1.09 15.02 -25.67
N ASP A 390 2.27 15.60 -25.93
CA ASP A 390 3.54 15.09 -25.44
C ASP A 390 3.69 15.46 -23.95
N LEU A 391 3.24 14.55 -23.08
CA LEU A 391 3.27 14.79 -21.64
C LEU A 391 4.71 14.72 -21.12
N ASN A 392 5.08 15.69 -20.27
CA ASN A 392 6.26 15.58 -19.42
C ASN A 392 5.83 15.59 -17.94
N PHE A 393 6.68 15.01 -17.07
CA PHE A 393 6.32 14.81 -15.67
C PHE A 393 6.12 16.13 -14.91
N GLU A 394 6.89 17.17 -15.22
CA GLU A 394 6.76 18.47 -14.57
C GLU A 394 5.39 19.09 -14.80
N MET A 395 4.85 18.99 -16.02
CA MET A 395 3.51 19.52 -16.33
C MET A 395 2.41 18.82 -15.53
N VAL A 396 2.53 17.51 -15.34
CA VAL A 396 1.48 16.72 -14.70
C VAL A 396 1.65 16.60 -13.19
N ALA A 397 2.88 16.75 -12.66
CA ALA A 397 3.18 16.62 -11.23
C ALA A 397 2.34 17.55 -10.34
N PRO A 398 2.10 18.83 -10.67
CA PRO A 398 1.19 19.71 -9.92
C PRO A 398 -0.29 19.30 -10.02
N LEU A 399 -0.66 18.55 -11.07
CA LEU A 399 -2.04 18.10 -11.32
C LEU A 399 -2.35 16.76 -10.64
N VAL A 400 -1.31 16.05 -10.18
CA VAL A 400 -1.46 14.77 -9.50
C VAL A 400 -2.46 14.88 -8.36
N GLN A 401 -3.31 13.89 -8.27
CA GLN A 401 -4.29 13.67 -7.22
C GLN A 401 -3.85 12.41 -6.46
N VAL A 402 -3.32 12.64 -5.27
CA VAL A 402 -2.85 11.58 -4.39
C VAL A 402 -4.02 10.82 -3.82
N ILE A 403 -3.94 9.49 -3.95
CA ILE A 403 -4.88 8.56 -3.38
C ILE A 403 -4.21 7.95 -2.15
N ALA A 404 -4.75 8.23 -0.97
CA ALA A 404 -4.26 7.75 0.32
C ALA A 404 -5.26 6.73 0.90
N TYR A 405 -5.20 5.50 0.39
CA TYR A 405 -6.11 4.42 0.75
C TYR A 405 -6.05 4.07 2.23
N ASP A 406 -4.86 3.89 2.77
CA ASP A 406 -4.64 3.47 4.16
C ASP A 406 -4.98 4.59 5.12
N CYS A 407 -4.73 5.84 4.74
CA CYS A 407 -5.12 7.00 5.52
C CYS A 407 -6.66 7.12 5.62
N CYS A 408 -7.42 6.72 4.60
CA CYS A 408 -8.88 6.65 4.69
C CYS A 408 -9.34 5.62 5.74
N ALA A 409 -8.73 4.43 5.75
CA ALA A 409 -9.01 3.42 6.77
C ALA A 409 -8.60 3.89 8.17
N ALA A 410 -7.48 4.61 8.29
CA ALA A 410 -7.03 5.22 9.55
C ALA A 410 -8.05 6.23 10.10
N VAL A 411 -8.67 7.05 9.24
CA VAL A 411 -9.79 7.94 9.63
C VAL A 411 -10.94 7.14 10.22
N GLY A 412 -11.33 6.02 9.59
CA GLY A 412 -12.37 5.12 10.10
C GLY A 412 -12.04 4.45 11.45
N ALA A 413 -10.75 4.26 11.74
CA ALA A 413 -10.29 3.68 13.00
C ALA A 413 -10.39 4.62 14.20
N VAL A 414 -10.49 5.95 13.98
CA VAL A 414 -10.66 6.96 15.05
C VAL A 414 -12.05 6.90 15.70
N GLY A 415 -13.03 6.33 15.02
CA GLY A 415 -14.39 6.15 15.51
C GLY A 415 -15.45 6.93 14.73
N ASP A 416 -16.69 6.47 14.82
CA ASP A 416 -17.83 7.05 14.09
C ASP A 416 -18.20 8.44 14.58
N ASP A 417 -18.06 8.70 15.88
CA ASP A 417 -18.26 9.99 16.51
C ASP A 417 -17.25 11.03 15.99
N PHE A 418 -15.98 10.64 15.79
CA PHE A 418 -15.00 11.47 15.10
C PHE A 418 -15.42 11.75 13.66
N MET A 419 -15.77 10.71 12.89
CA MET A 419 -16.15 10.92 11.50
C MET A 419 -17.40 11.80 11.36
N ARG A 420 -18.38 11.70 12.27
CA ARG A 420 -19.57 12.57 12.29
C ARG A 420 -19.22 14.00 12.66
N GLU A 421 -18.43 14.21 13.71
CA GLU A 421 -18.01 15.56 14.15
C GLU A 421 -17.22 16.29 13.05
N MET A 422 -16.40 15.54 12.30
CA MET A 422 -15.65 16.06 11.17
C MET A 422 -16.47 16.18 9.88
N GLY A 423 -17.75 15.76 9.89
CA GLY A 423 -18.63 15.75 8.73
C GLY A 423 -18.20 14.77 7.63
N VAL A 424 -17.33 13.81 7.96
CA VAL A 424 -16.93 12.71 7.07
C VAL A 424 -18.05 11.70 6.95
N LEU A 425 -18.73 11.36 8.06
CA LEU A 425 -19.85 10.45 8.06
C LEU A 425 -21.16 11.23 8.15
N GLY A 426 -22.00 11.11 7.13
CA GLY A 426 -23.32 11.73 7.12
C GLY A 426 -24.35 10.95 7.95
N ASN A 427 -25.63 11.18 7.64
CA ASN A 427 -26.68 10.24 8.06
C ASN A 427 -26.45 8.95 7.27
N LEU A 428 -26.04 7.89 7.98
CA LEU A 428 -25.85 6.59 7.37
C LEU A 428 -27.17 6.21 6.66
N PRO A 429 -27.16 5.89 5.35
CA PRO A 429 -28.24 5.08 4.82
C PRO A 429 -28.28 3.81 5.68
N ASP A 430 -29.46 3.28 5.99
CA ASP A 430 -29.68 2.07 6.78
C ASP A 430 -28.72 0.93 6.39
N TYR A 431 -27.48 0.96 6.88
CA TYR A 431 -26.80 -0.26 7.26
C TYR A 431 -27.74 -0.78 8.31
N ASN A 432 -28.51 -1.79 7.96
CA ASN A 432 -29.32 -2.50 8.91
C ASN A 432 -28.33 -3.15 9.89
N LEU A 433 -27.78 -2.36 10.82
CA LEU A 433 -26.88 -2.79 11.87
C LEU A 433 -27.64 -3.76 12.80
N ALA A 434 -28.98 -3.73 12.74
CA ALA A 434 -29.81 -4.75 13.34
C ALA A 434 -29.70 -6.11 12.64
N SER A 435 -29.31 -6.21 11.36
CA SER A 435 -29.06 -7.48 10.66
C SER A 435 -27.59 -7.91 10.63
N HIS A 436 -26.62 -6.99 10.58
CA HIS A 436 -25.18 -7.33 10.66
C HIS A 436 -24.27 -6.17 11.10
N LYS A 437 -23.09 -6.48 11.62
CA LYS A 437 -22.11 -5.49 12.15
C LYS A 437 -21.00 -5.09 11.17
N HIS A 438 -21.15 -5.38 9.88
CA HIS A 438 -20.12 -5.13 8.86
C HIS A 438 -20.50 -3.97 7.94
N ARG A 439 -19.56 -3.07 7.67
CA ARG A 439 -19.72 -1.97 6.70
C ARG A 439 -18.66 -2.05 5.62
N VAL A 440 -19.00 -1.53 4.45
CA VAL A 440 -18.07 -1.36 3.33
C VAL A 440 -18.25 0.05 2.81
N PHE A 441 -17.17 0.83 2.83
CA PHE A 441 -17.11 2.19 2.31
C PHE A 441 -16.54 2.19 0.90
N GLY A 442 -17.24 2.88 -0.02
CA GLY A 442 -16.88 2.89 -1.44
C GLY A 442 -17.11 1.56 -2.15
N ARG A 443 -18.25 0.88 -1.98
CA ARG A 443 -18.51 -0.41 -2.67
C ARG A 443 -18.32 -0.30 -4.19
N GLN A 444 -18.75 0.83 -4.73
CA GLN A 444 -18.65 1.23 -6.13
C GLN A 444 -18.64 2.77 -6.23
N PRO A 445 -18.24 3.37 -7.36
CA PRO A 445 -18.15 4.84 -7.49
C PRO A 445 -19.43 5.62 -7.14
N THR A 446 -20.61 4.98 -7.25
CA THR A 446 -21.92 5.58 -6.92
C THR A 446 -22.44 5.24 -5.51
N ASP A 447 -21.76 4.35 -4.78
CA ASP A 447 -22.11 3.97 -3.41
C ASP A 447 -20.88 4.12 -2.51
N MET A 448 -20.78 5.29 -1.89
CA MET A 448 -19.70 5.62 -0.97
C MET A 448 -19.94 5.07 0.45
N GLY A 449 -21.10 4.52 0.76
CA GLY A 449 -21.41 4.07 2.12
C GLY A 449 -21.66 5.23 3.10
N GLY A 450 -22.23 6.34 2.62
CA GLY A 450 -22.61 7.49 3.45
C GLY A 450 -21.46 8.43 3.85
N ILE A 451 -20.25 8.23 3.32
CA ILE A 451 -19.13 9.16 3.55
C ILE A 451 -19.23 10.38 2.63
N ASN A 452 -18.88 11.54 3.18
CA ASN A 452 -18.60 12.77 2.45
C ASN A 452 -17.10 12.79 2.11
N THR A 453 -16.78 12.51 0.85
CA THR A 453 -15.39 12.31 0.41
C THR A 453 -14.60 13.61 0.35
N ALA A 454 -15.25 14.76 0.16
CA ALA A 454 -14.61 16.06 0.22
C ALA A 454 -14.18 16.40 1.66
N ASN A 455 -15.03 16.11 2.66
CA ASN A 455 -14.65 16.28 4.06
C ASN A 455 -13.59 15.25 4.49
N LEU A 456 -13.65 14.01 3.98
CA LEU A 456 -12.60 13.01 4.21
C LEU A 456 -11.24 13.51 3.73
N SER A 457 -11.16 14.05 2.51
CA SER A 457 -9.92 14.64 1.97
C SER A 457 -9.39 15.78 2.85
N LYS A 458 -10.25 16.75 3.21
CA LYS A 458 -9.87 17.87 4.11
C LYS A 458 -9.38 17.40 5.48
N VAL A 459 -10.03 16.40 6.07
CA VAL A 459 -9.61 15.83 7.37
C VAL A 459 -8.22 15.23 7.27
N MET A 460 -7.93 14.47 6.20
CA MET A 460 -6.59 13.96 5.96
C MET A 460 -5.59 15.10 5.82
N GLU A 461 -5.87 16.11 4.98
CA GLU A 461 -4.97 17.26 4.80
C GLU A 461 -4.64 17.98 6.12
N VAL A 462 -5.65 18.32 6.92
CA VAL A 462 -5.48 19.03 8.19
C VAL A 462 -4.58 18.28 9.15
N PHE A 463 -4.87 16.99 9.36
CA PHE A 463 -4.21 16.23 10.42
C PHE A 463 -2.87 15.64 9.98
N LEU A 464 -2.65 15.41 8.67
CA LEU A 464 -1.33 15.10 8.14
C LEU A 464 -0.37 16.28 8.31
N LEU A 465 -0.80 17.49 7.92
CA LEU A 465 0.01 18.69 8.07
C LEU A 465 0.27 19.01 9.55
N GLY A 466 -0.77 18.94 10.38
CA GLY A 466 -0.62 19.21 11.81
C GLY A 466 0.26 18.19 12.54
N GLY A 467 0.20 16.91 12.16
CA GLY A 467 1.09 15.86 12.68
C GLY A 467 2.57 16.11 12.40
N LEU A 468 2.90 16.60 11.20
CA LEU A 468 4.28 16.98 10.90
C LEU A 468 4.69 18.29 11.56
N LEU A 469 3.81 19.30 11.62
CA LEU A 469 4.10 20.57 12.30
C LEU A 469 4.35 20.38 13.80
N SER A 470 3.56 19.54 14.46
CA SER A 470 3.65 19.29 15.91
C SER A 470 4.94 18.58 16.31
N THR A 471 5.50 17.79 15.40
CA THR A 471 6.71 16.97 15.63
C THR A 471 7.97 17.57 15.02
N TYR A 472 7.84 18.55 14.12
CA TYR A 472 8.94 19.14 13.35
C TYR A 472 10.13 19.61 14.19
N ARG A 473 9.87 20.27 15.33
CA ARG A 473 10.95 20.76 16.21
C ARG A 473 11.73 19.61 16.84
N ALA A 474 11.03 18.67 17.47
CA ALA A 474 11.65 17.49 18.08
C ALA A 474 12.42 16.64 17.06
N ALA A 475 11.84 16.46 15.87
CA ALA A 475 12.47 15.73 14.79
C ALA A 475 13.77 16.39 14.29
N LYS A 476 13.84 17.73 14.28
CA LYS A 476 15.06 18.48 13.92
C LYS A 476 16.17 18.37 14.96
N GLU A 477 15.80 18.26 16.23
CA GLU A 477 16.74 18.19 17.36
C GLU A 477 17.27 16.77 17.58
N THR A 478 16.70 15.76 16.91
CA THR A 478 17.14 14.37 17.02
C THR A 478 18.58 14.22 16.48
N PRO A 479 19.56 13.76 17.28
CA PRO A 479 20.96 13.65 16.84
C PRO A 479 21.15 12.70 15.65
N GLY A 480 22.14 13.00 14.79
CA GLY A 480 22.44 12.20 13.60
C GLY A 480 21.50 12.46 12.40
N PHE A 481 20.48 13.29 12.60
CA PHE A 481 19.39 13.42 11.65
C PHE A 481 19.74 14.19 10.37
N GLN A 482 20.67 15.17 10.43
CA GLN A 482 21.18 15.84 9.22
C GLN A 482 21.88 14.88 8.24
N GLN A 483 22.12 13.63 8.63
CA GLN A 483 22.78 12.61 7.83
C GLN A 483 21.80 11.66 7.14
N LEU A 484 20.51 11.99 6.99
CA LEU A 484 19.62 11.22 6.10
C LEU A 484 20.23 11.15 4.70
N LYS A 485 20.86 10.02 4.42
CA LYS A 485 21.37 9.69 3.10
C LYS A 485 20.38 8.76 2.45
N HIS A 486 19.65 9.27 1.47
CA HIS A 486 19.07 8.41 0.45
C HIS A 486 20.24 7.93 -0.39
N ASN A 487 20.61 6.65 -0.24
CA ASN A 487 21.59 6.03 -1.10
C ASN A 487 20.84 5.14 -2.09
N PRO A 488 20.28 5.70 -3.18
CA PRO A 488 19.65 4.87 -4.18
C PRO A 488 20.70 3.90 -4.70
N LYS A 489 20.39 2.60 -4.67
CA LYS A 489 21.24 1.60 -5.32
C LYS A 489 21.49 2.08 -6.74
N ALA A 490 22.76 2.30 -7.10
CA ALA A 490 23.10 2.74 -8.45
C ALA A 490 22.49 1.72 -9.43
N SER A 491 21.68 2.21 -10.37
CA SER A 491 21.25 1.36 -11.46
C SER A 491 22.50 0.95 -12.24
N PRO A 492 22.58 -0.31 -12.71
CA PRO A 492 23.65 -0.73 -13.59
C PRO A 492 23.64 0.01 -14.93
N TYR A 493 22.55 0.74 -15.23
CA TYR A 493 22.39 1.51 -16.46
C TYR A 493 22.49 3.01 -16.19
N ASP A 494 23.25 3.70 -17.05
CA ASP A 494 23.15 5.14 -17.19
C ASP A 494 21.81 5.50 -17.86
N ALA A 495 21.06 6.44 -17.28
CA ALA A 495 19.76 6.86 -17.81
C ALA A 495 19.83 7.38 -19.25
N SER A 496 20.87 8.13 -19.62
CA SER A 496 20.98 8.68 -20.98
C SER A 496 21.19 7.56 -21.99
N HIS A 497 22.10 6.63 -21.69
CA HIS A 497 22.32 5.42 -22.48
C HIS A 497 21.05 4.56 -22.55
N PHE A 498 20.38 4.35 -21.42
CA PHE A 498 19.15 3.57 -21.35
C PHE A 498 18.07 4.16 -22.27
N LEU A 499 17.83 5.47 -22.18
CA LEU A 499 16.81 6.16 -22.98
C LEU A 499 17.12 6.16 -24.47
N LYS A 500 18.38 6.36 -24.85
CA LYS A 500 18.78 6.50 -26.26
C LYS A 500 18.97 5.16 -26.96
N ASN A 501 19.57 4.19 -26.27
CA ASN A 501 20.09 2.98 -26.90
C ASN A 501 19.34 1.71 -26.48
N VAL A 502 18.82 1.66 -25.25
CA VAL A 502 18.19 0.44 -24.71
C VAL A 502 16.68 0.46 -24.93
N LEU A 503 15.99 1.51 -24.45
CA LEU A 503 14.54 1.61 -24.46
C LEU A 503 13.91 1.47 -25.87
N PRO A 504 14.43 2.11 -26.94
CA PRO A 504 13.85 1.94 -28.28
C PRO A 504 13.93 0.50 -28.79
N LEU A 505 15.04 -0.19 -28.52
CA LEU A 505 15.21 -1.60 -28.88
C LEU A 505 14.29 -2.51 -28.08
N MET A 506 14.08 -2.20 -26.79
CA MET A 506 13.11 -2.92 -25.96
C MET A 506 11.68 -2.75 -26.46
N LYS A 507 11.28 -1.51 -26.80
CA LYS A 507 9.96 -1.22 -27.39
C LYS A 507 9.76 -2.03 -28.68
N LYS A 508 10.74 -1.95 -29.59
CA LYS A 508 10.72 -2.72 -30.85
C LYS A 508 10.61 -4.23 -30.61
N MET A 509 11.41 -4.78 -29.69
CA MET A 509 11.37 -6.20 -29.33
C MET A 509 9.97 -6.61 -28.81
N ASN A 510 9.39 -5.84 -27.90
CA ASN A 510 8.08 -6.14 -27.32
C ASN A 510 6.95 -6.01 -28.36
N GLU A 511 6.99 -4.99 -29.22
CA GLU A 511 6.03 -4.81 -30.31
C GLU A 511 5.98 -6.04 -31.23
N HIS A 512 7.14 -6.56 -31.63
CA HIS A 512 7.21 -7.76 -32.46
C HIS A 512 6.75 -9.02 -31.71
N LYS A 513 7.09 -9.17 -30.42
CA LYS A 513 6.60 -10.28 -29.57
C LYS A 513 5.07 -10.25 -29.43
N ASP A 514 4.48 -9.08 -29.23
CA ASP A 514 3.03 -8.92 -29.10
C ASP A 514 2.31 -9.19 -30.43
N LYS A 515 2.83 -8.70 -31.55
CA LYS A 515 2.31 -9.01 -32.89
C LYS A 515 2.32 -10.52 -33.17
N ALA A 516 3.46 -11.18 -32.92
CA ALA A 516 3.57 -12.63 -33.08
C ALA A 516 2.56 -13.39 -32.19
N LYS A 517 2.41 -12.98 -30.93
CA LYS A 517 1.44 -13.57 -29.99
C LYS A 517 0.00 -13.40 -30.46
N ASN A 518 -0.36 -12.23 -31.00
CA ASN A 518 -1.70 -11.98 -31.52
C ASN A 518 -1.97 -12.81 -32.79
N LEU A 519 -1.01 -12.86 -33.72
CA LEU A 519 -1.11 -13.71 -34.91
C LEU A 519 -1.30 -15.18 -34.55
N ARG A 520 -0.64 -15.68 -33.49
CA ARG A 520 -0.85 -17.04 -32.98
C ARG A 520 -2.27 -17.27 -32.46
N LYS A 521 -2.85 -16.31 -31.75
CA LYS A 521 -4.26 -16.39 -31.34
C LYS A 521 -5.20 -16.39 -32.55
N ASP A 522 -4.87 -15.64 -33.59
CA ASP A 522 -5.67 -15.59 -34.82
C ASP A 522 -5.59 -16.92 -35.57
N ILE A 523 -4.42 -17.56 -35.60
CA ILE A 523 -4.23 -18.93 -36.13
C ILE A 523 -5.15 -19.91 -35.39
N ASP A 524 -5.15 -19.89 -34.05
CA ASP A 524 -5.97 -20.79 -33.23
C ASP A 524 -7.49 -20.64 -33.49
N ASN A 525 -7.91 -19.45 -33.92
CA ASN A 525 -9.30 -19.12 -34.22
C ASN A 525 -9.70 -19.30 -35.69
N THR A 526 -8.73 -19.53 -36.58
CA THR A 526 -8.96 -19.63 -38.03
C THR A 526 -9.17 -21.08 -38.44
N ARG A 527 -10.10 -21.32 -39.37
CA ARG A 527 -10.38 -22.66 -39.93
C ARG A 527 -9.88 -22.86 -41.35
N ASP A 528 -9.63 -21.77 -42.07
CA ASP A 528 -9.16 -21.80 -43.45
C ASP A 528 -7.65 -22.12 -43.48
N ALA A 529 -7.28 -23.19 -44.18
CA ALA A 529 -5.90 -23.69 -44.20
C ALA A 529 -4.93 -22.72 -44.90
N ALA A 530 -5.39 -21.97 -45.90
CA ALA A 530 -4.55 -21.01 -46.62
C ALA A 530 -4.26 -19.78 -45.73
N GLU A 531 -5.28 -19.27 -45.03
CA GLU A 531 -5.11 -18.17 -44.09
C GLU A 531 -4.27 -18.60 -42.87
N ILE A 532 -4.45 -19.81 -42.33
CA ILE A 532 -3.58 -20.37 -41.29
C ILE A 532 -2.11 -20.35 -41.72
N LYS A 533 -1.82 -20.81 -42.95
CA LYS A 533 -0.45 -20.83 -43.48
C LYS A 533 0.14 -19.41 -43.54
N LYS A 534 -0.62 -18.46 -44.08
CA LYS A 534 -0.22 -17.05 -44.18
C LYS A 534 0.01 -16.41 -42.81
N LEU A 535 -0.91 -16.58 -41.86
CA LEU A 535 -0.76 -16.08 -40.49
C LEU A 535 0.46 -16.71 -39.79
N THR A 536 0.74 -17.98 -40.06
CA THR A 536 1.92 -18.69 -39.52
C THR A 536 3.23 -18.09 -40.06
N GLU A 537 3.29 -17.78 -41.37
CA GLU A 537 4.45 -17.12 -41.97
C GLU A 537 4.67 -15.71 -41.40
N LEU A 538 3.58 -14.94 -41.20
CA LEU A 538 3.64 -13.64 -40.55
C LEU A 538 4.11 -13.74 -39.10
N ALA A 539 3.60 -14.70 -38.33
CA ALA A 539 3.99 -14.90 -36.94
C ALA A 539 5.49 -15.23 -36.83
N ARG A 540 6.01 -16.10 -37.71
CA ARG A 540 7.45 -16.42 -37.79
C ARG A 540 8.30 -15.21 -38.16
N LYS A 541 7.83 -14.36 -39.07
CA LYS A 541 8.53 -13.12 -39.45
C LYS A 541 8.62 -12.16 -38.26
N GLU A 542 7.53 -11.95 -37.54
CA GLU A 542 7.50 -11.10 -36.34
C GLU A 542 8.38 -11.70 -35.23
N GLU A 543 8.41 -13.03 -35.05
CA GLU A 543 9.33 -13.70 -34.13
C GLU A 543 10.80 -13.49 -34.50
N ALA A 544 11.15 -13.58 -35.79
CA ALA A 544 12.50 -13.32 -36.26
C ALA A 544 12.93 -11.87 -36.01
N GLU A 545 12.05 -10.90 -36.25
CA GLU A 545 12.32 -9.49 -35.93
C GLU A 545 12.43 -9.23 -34.41
N ALA A 546 11.63 -9.92 -33.60
CA ALA A 546 11.76 -9.89 -32.14
C ALA A 546 13.14 -10.42 -31.68
N VAL A 547 13.60 -11.54 -32.24
CA VAL A 547 14.94 -12.09 -31.96
C VAL A 547 16.04 -11.14 -32.40
N LYS A 548 15.91 -10.52 -33.58
CA LYS A 548 16.86 -9.51 -34.07
C LYS A 548 16.93 -8.30 -33.13
N ALA A 549 15.77 -7.79 -32.71
CA ALA A 549 15.70 -6.69 -31.75
C ALA A 549 16.29 -7.09 -30.38
N GLU A 550 16.06 -8.33 -29.93
CA GLU A 550 16.65 -8.88 -28.71
C GLU A 550 18.18 -8.96 -28.79
N ASN A 551 18.73 -9.39 -29.93
CA ASN A 551 20.18 -9.44 -30.15
C ASN A 551 20.80 -8.03 -30.17
N SER A 552 20.16 -7.07 -30.84
CA SER A 552 20.58 -5.66 -30.79
C SER A 552 20.51 -5.10 -29.37
N LEU A 553 19.47 -5.47 -28.61
CA LEU A 553 19.32 -5.08 -27.22
C LEU A 553 20.46 -5.64 -26.36
N ARG A 554 20.82 -6.93 -26.51
CA ARG A 554 21.97 -7.53 -25.83
C ARG A 554 23.27 -6.81 -26.17
N ALA A 555 23.48 -6.46 -27.43
CA ALA A 555 24.64 -5.69 -27.85
C ALA A 555 24.68 -4.29 -27.24
N ALA A 556 23.55 -3.57 -27.20
CA ALA A 556 23.45 -2.22 -26.63
C ALA A 556 23.64 -2.20 -25.11
N VAL A 557 23.22 -3.27 -24.43
CA VAL A 557 23.33 -3.43 -22.98
C VAL A 557 24.76 -3.84 -22.57
N GLY A 558 25.48 -4.52 -23.47
CA GLY A 558 26.89 -4.86 -23.32
C GLY A 558 27.13 -6.37 -23.17
N PRO A 559 28.31 -6.87 -23.60
CA PRO A 559 28.59 -8.31 -23.72
C PRO A 559 28.60 -9.08 -22.39
N ASN A 560 28.77 -8.38 -21.27
CA ASN A 560 28.86 -8.99 -19.94
C ASN A 560 27.49 -9.22 -19.27
N VAL A 561 26.40 -8.83 -19.93
CA VAL A 561 25.08 -8.88 -19.32
C VAL A 561 24.40 -10.23 -19.57
N LYS A 562 24.40 -11.08 -18.53
CA LYS A 562 23.83 -12.43 -18.55
C LYS A 562 22.30 -12.45 -18.72
N LYS A 563 21.61 -11.38 -18.30
CA LYS A 563 20.14 -11.25 -18.35
C LYS A 563 19.77 -9.87 -18.88
N LEU A 564 18.84 -9.81 -19.83
CA LEU A 564 18.31 -8.54 -20.35
C LEU A 564 17.77 -7.66 -19.21
N PRO A 565 17.83 -6.32 -19.37
CA PRO A 565 17.25 -5.40 -18.40
C PRO A 565 15.79 -5.77 -18.13
N THR A 566 15.49 -6.01 -16.87
CA THR A 566 14.13 -6.13 -16.37
C THR A 566 13.65 -4.76 -15.90
N ARG A 567 12.35 -4.64 -15.57
CA ARG A 567 11.82 -3.41 -14.99
C ARG A 567 12.50 -3.03 -13.67
N ASP A 568 12.95 -4.02 -12.92
CA ASP A 568 13.62 -3.80 -11.63
C ASP A 568 15.01 -3.18 -11.80
N ASP A 569 15.59 -3.29 -13.00
CA ASP A 569 16.88 -2.69 -13.31
C ASP A 569 16.77 -1.24 -13.80
N LEU A 570 15.55 -0.75 -14.05
CA LEU A 570 15.32 0.58 -14.60
C LEU A 570 15.89 1.67 -13.68
N PRO A 571 16.67 2.63 -14.24
CA PRO A 571 17.26 3.71 -13.46
C PRO A 571 16.24 4.81 -13.13
N TYR A 572 15.05 4.49 -12.59
CA TYR A 572 13.96 5.47 -12.40
C TYR A 572 14.39 6.75 -11.68
N GLU A 573 15.30 6.65 -10.71
CA GLU A 573 15.85 7.83 -10.06
C GLU A 573 16.62 8.71 -11.06
N GLN A 574 17.55 8.13 -11.82
CA GLN A 574 18.29 8.88 -12.83
C GLN A 574 17.39 9.35 -13.99
N LEU A 575 16.37 8.57 -14.37
CA LEU A 575 15.35 8.95 -15.36
C LEU A 575 14.54 10.15 -14.89
N TYR A 576 14.17 10.18 -13.61
CA TYR A 576 13.53 11.33 -12.99
C TYR A 576 14.46 12.54 -13.01
N GLN A 577 15.71 12.40 -12.55
CA GLN A 577 16.68 13.50 -12.58
C GLN A 577 16.92 14.03 -14.00
N GLU A 578 17.01 13.15 -15.00
CA GLU A 578 17.16 13.52 -16.41
C GLU A 578 15.92 14.25 -16.95
N ALA A 579 14.71 13.80 -16.59
CA ALA A 579 13.47 14.48 -16.93
C ALA A 579 13.44 15.91 -16.35
N MET A 580 13.88 16.08 -15.10
CA MET A 580 13.95 17.39 -14.44
C MET A 580 15.05 18.30 -15.00
N LYS A 581 16.18 17.76 -15.47
CA LYS A 581 17.26 18.57 -16.10
C LYS A 581 16.80 19.22 -17.41
N ARG A 582 16.08 18.48 -18.25
CA ARG A 582 15.58 18.98 -19.55
C ARG A 582 14.65 20.18 -19.39
N VAL A 583 13.86 20.15 -18.33
CA VAL A 583 12.99 21.24 -17.91
C VAL A 583 13.78 22.49 -17.54
N SER A 584 14.78 22.36 -16.66
CA SER A 584 15.58 23.53 -16.25
C SER A 584 16.29 24.16 -17.46
N ALA A 585 16.72 23.35 -18.43
CA ALA A 585 17.29 23.83 -19.68
C ALA A 585 16.26 24.55 -20.58
N SER A 586 15.03 24.01 -20.71
CA SER A 586 13.97 24.63 -21.53
C SER A 586 13.52 25.98 -20.95
N GLN A 587 13.32 26.06 -19.63
CA GLN A 587 12.98 27.31 -18.93
C GLN A 587 14.09 28.36 -19.06
N ALA A 588 15.35 27.97 -18.93
CA ALA A 588 16.50 28.87 -19.14
C ALA A 588 16.56 29.40 -20.59
N SER A 589 16.20 28.57 -21.58
CA SER A 589 16.18 28.98 -22.99
C SER A 589 15.01 29.92 -23.31
N ALA A 590 13.83 29.69 -22.74
CA ALA A 590 12.65 30.54 -22.89
C ALA A 590 12.88 31.95 -22.31
N GLY A 591 13.55 32.05 -21.16
CA GLY A 591 13.89 33.35 -20.54
C GLY A 591 14.85 34.21 -21.38
N LYS A 592 15.78 33.59 -22.11
CA LYS A 592 16.72 34.31 -23.00
C LYS A 592 16.04 34.85 -24.26
N GLY A 593 15.02 34.17 -24.77
CA GLY A 593 14.28 34.60 -25.98
C GLY A 593 13.41 35.84 -25.77
N GLN A 594 12.89 36.07 -24.57
CA GLN A 594 12.07 37.26 -24.27
C GLN A 594 12.90 38.54 -24.01
N GLY A 595 14.17 38.41 -23.65
CA GLY A 595 15.06 39.55 -23.40
C GLY A 595 15.58 40.26 -24.67
N SER A 596 15.56 39.60 -25.84
CA SER A 596 16.20 40.10 -27.07
C SER A 596 15.26 40.81 -28.05
N ARG A 597 13.96 40.94 -27.74
CA ARG A 597 12.97 41.64 -28.60
C ARG A 597 12.55 43.01 -28.06
N ARG A 598 13.29 43.56 -27.10
CA ARG A 598 13.25 44.98 -26.71
C ARG A 598 14.57 45.62 -27.12
N GLY A 599 14.70 45.91 -28.41
CA GLY A 599 15.83 46.60 -29.02
C GLY A 599 15.36 47.23 -30.31
#